data_AF-A0A929NEI0-F1
#
_entry.id   AF-A0A929NEI0-F1
#
_cell.length_a   1.000
_cell.length_b   1.000
_cell.length_c   1.000
_cell.angle_alpha   90.00
_cell.angle_beta   90.00
_cell.angle_gamma   90.00
#
_symmetry.space_group_name_H-M   'P 1'
#
loop_
_entity.id
_entity.type
_entity.pdbx_description
1 polymer ?
#
loop_
_entity_poly.entity_id
_entity_poly.type
_entity_poly.pdbx_seq_one_letter_code
_entity_poly.pdbx_strand_id
1 'polypeptide(L)' 'AGQEDFLNLPYHQAILNDQIPLSIGGGIGQSRTYMYLLRTAHIGEVSVTVWPKQLKEICIAKNIHVLD' A
#
# COMPACT_ATOMS: atom_id res chain seq x y z
N ALA A 1 13.77 -0.88 22.99
CA ALA A 1 13.64 -1.22 24.42
C ALA A 1 12.65 -0.23 25.04
N GLY A 2 11.70 -0.67 25.87
CA GLY A 2 10.69 0.19 26.49
C GLY A 2 9.29 0.20 25.84
N GLN A 3 8.83 -0.94 25.30
CA GLN A 3 7.49 -1.06 24.70
C GLN A 3 6.63 -2.11 25.43
N GLU A 4 6.97 -2.45 26.67
CA GLU A 4 6.24 -3.46 27.46
C GLU A 4 4.78 -3.06 27.71
N ASP A 5 4.47 -1.76 27.68
CA ASP A 5 3.10 -1.26 27.76
C ASP A 5 2.19 -1.81 26.65
N PHE A 6 2.74 -2.19 25.49
CA PHE A 6 1.97 -2.79 24.39
C PHE A 6 1.40 -4.15 24.74
N LEU A 7 1.98 -4.85 25.73
CA LEU A 7 1.44 -6.11 26.22
C LEU A 7 0.03 -5.92 26.80
N ASN A 8 -0.35 -4.71 27.23
CA ASN A 8 -1.70 -4.42 27.71
C ASN A 8 -2.74 -4.23 26.57
N LEU A 9 -2.29 -4.11 25.31
CA LEU A 9 -3.20 -3.91 24.18
C LEU A 9 -3.90 -5.23 23.78
N PRO A 10 -5.15 -5.19 23.31
CA PRO A 10 -5.94 -6.40 23.04
C PRO A 10 -5.27 -7.38 22.06
N TYR A 11 -4.61 -6.87 21.01
CA TYR A 11 -3.93 -7.69 20.03
C TYR A 11 -2.75 -8.48 20.63
N HIS A 12 -1.94 -7.84 21.47
CA HIS A 12 -0.78 -8.47 22.10
C HIS A 12 -1.23 -9.45 23.19
N GLN A 13 -2.28 -9.12 23.96
CA GLN A 13 -2.91 -10.08 24.88
C GLN A 13 -3.42 -11.33 24.15
N ALA A 14 -4.02 -11.18 22.97
CA ALA A 14 -4.50 -12.30 22.19
C ALA A 14 -3.35 -13.19 21.67
N ILE A 15 -2.17 -12.61 21.37
CA ILE A 15 -0.96 -13.37 21.07
C ILE A 15 -0.43 -14.10 22.32
N LEU A 16 -0.28 -13.39 23.44
CA LEU A 16 0.27 -13.94 24.69
C LEU A 16 -0.57 -15.09 25.25
N ASN A 17 -1.89 -15.02 25.07
CA ASN A 17 -2.84 -16.02 25.55
C ASN A 17 -3.16 -17.08 24.49
N ASP A 18 -2.35 -17.22 23.43
CA ASP A 18 -2.51 -18.19 22.34
C ASP A 18 -3.92 -18.20 21.70
N GLN A 19 -4.59 -17.04 21.66
CA GLN A 19 -5.92 -16.87 21.08
C GLN A 19 -5.88 -16.64 19.57
N ILE A 20 -4.71 -16.29 19.02
CA ILE A 20 -4.49 -16.10 17.59
C ILE A 20 -3.65 -17.27 17.06
N PRO A 21 -4.10 -17.98 16.01
CA PRO A 21 -3.32 -19.05 15.41
C PRO A 21 -2.00 -18.55 14.81
N LEU A 22 -0.96 -19.39 14.90
CA LEU A 22 0.27 -19.17 14.14
C LEU A 22 -0.05 -19.13 12.65
N SER A 23 0.41 -18.07 11.99
CA SER A 23 0.14 -17.85 10.58
C SER A 23 1.38 -17.33 9.86
N ILE A 24 1.40 -17.58 8.55
CA ILE A 24 2.30 -16.93 7.61
C ILE A 24 1.45 -16.08 6.67
N GLY A 25 1.81 -14.81 6.51
CA GLY A 25 1.03 -13.85 5.76
C GLY A 25 1.90 -12.86 4.99
N GLY A 26 1.28 -12.14 4.06
CA GLY A 26 1.91 -11.11 3.25
C GLY A 26 0.88 -10.33 2.45
N GLY A 27 1.33 -9.29 1.75
CA GLY A 27 0.47 -8.44 0.90
C GLY A 27 1.07 -8.22 -0.48
N ILE A 28 0.25 -8.37 -1.52
CA ILE A 28 0.62 -8.05 -2.90
C ILE A 28 0.01 -6.69 -3.26
N GLY A 29 0.84 -5.75 -3.69
CA GLY A 29 0.38 -4.40 -4.03
C GLY A 29 -0.35 -4.37 -5.36
N GLN A 30 -1.69 -4.41 -5.35
CA GLN A 30 -2.54 -4.46 -6.54
C GLN A 30 -2.14 -3.46 -7.64
N SER A 31 -2.11 -2.15 -7.37
CA SER A 31 -1.78 -1.14 -8.39
C SER A 31 -0.34 -1.28 -8.92
N ARG A 32 0.60 -1.73 -8.09
CA ARG A 32 1.98 -1.99 -8.52
C ARG A 32 2.06 -3.23 -9.42
N THR A 33 1.30 -4.27 -9.10
CA THR A 33 1.16 -5.46 -9.94
C THR A 33 0.57 -5.09 -11.30
N TYR A 34 -0.49 -4.26 -11.34
CA TYR A 34 -1.07 -3.80 -12.61
C TYR A 34 -0.12 -2.93 -13.41
N MET A 35 0.53 -1.96 -12.78
CA MET A 35 1.54 -1.12 -13.43
C MET A 35 2.66 -1.97 -14.06
N TYR A 36 3.13 -3.00 -13.36
CA TYR A 36 4.12 -3.92 -13.90
C TYR A 36 3.60 -4.76 -15.07
N LEU A 37 2.40 -5.34 -14.95
CA LEU A 37 1.80 -6.21 -15.99
C LEU A 37 1.44 -5.44 -17.26
N LEU A 38 0.87 -4.24 -17.10
CA LEU A 38 0.43 -3.37 -18.20
C LEU A 38 1.55 -2.46 -18.73
N ARG A 39 2.73 -2.49 -18.08
CA ARG A 39 3.89 -1.65 -18.43
C ARG A 39 3.57 -0.16 -18.44
N THR A 40 2.72 0.29 -17.52
CA THR A 40 2.40 1.72 -17.40
C THR A 40 3.57 2.45 -16.74
N ALA A 41 3.76 3.72 -17.10
CA ALA A 41 4.87 4.55 -16.64
C ALA A 41 4.60 5.17 -15.25
N HIS A 42 3.34 5.27 -14.86
CA HIS A 42 2.92 5.86 -13.60
C HIS A 42 1.78 5.05 -12.96
N ILE A 43 1.77 4.95 -11.62
CA ILE A 43 0.76 4.19 -10.87
C ILE A 43 -0.64 4.80 -10.99
N GLY A 44 -0.71 6.11 -11.25
CA GLY A 44 -1.95 6.84 -11.51
C GLY A 44 -2.66 6.43 -12.80
N GLU A 45 -2.01 5.69 -13.70
CA GLU A 45 -2.66 5.14 -14.91
C GLU A 45 -3.55 3.93 -14.61
N VAL A 46 -3.39 3.33 -13.42
CA VAL A 46 -4.12 2.12 -12.99
C VAL A 46 -4.85 2.30 -11.66
N SER A 47 -4.76 3.48 -11.05
CA SER A 47 -5.32 3.76 -9.74
C SER A 47 -5.73 5.22 -9.62
N VAL A 48 -6.99 5.45 -9.23
CA VAL A 48 -7.55 6.78 -9.00
C VAL A 48 -7.13 7.27 -7.62
N THR A 49 -6.35 8.35 -7.58
CA THR A 49 -5.92 8.98 -6.33
C THR A 49 -5.47 10.42 -6.56
N VAL A 50 -5.19 11.14 -5.48
CA VAL A 50 -4.80 12.55 -5.54
C VAL A 50 -3.33 12.67 -5.89
N TRP A 51 -3.04 13.39 -6.97
CA TRP A 51 -1.69 13.71 -7.40
C TRP A 51 -1.47 15.23 -7.42
N PRO A 52 -0.28 15.72 -7.02
CA PRO A 52 0.08 17.12 -7.16
C PRO A 52 -0.05 17.60 -8.60
N LYS A 53 -0.46 18.86 -8.79
CA LYS A 53 -0.64 19.46 -10.12
C LYS A 53 0.61 19.34 -10.98
N GLN A 54 1.78 19.56 -10.39
CA GLN A 54 3.08 19.46 -11.06
C GLN A 54 3.31 18.06 -11.66
N LEU A 55 2.88 17.01 -10.95
CA LEU A 55 3.02 15.64 -11.43
C LEU A 55 2.08 15.36 -12.60
N LYS A 56 0.83 15.83 -12.51
CA LYS A 56 -0.13 15.73 -13.63
C LYS A 56 0.40 16.45 -14.87
N GLU A 57 0.96 17.65 -14.71
CA GLU A 57 1.57 18.41 -15.81
C GLU A 57 2.75 17.66 -16.46
N ILE A 58 3.65 17.06 -15.67
CA ILE A 58 4.76 16.21 -16.17
C ILE A 58 4.23 14.98 -16.94
N CYS A 59 3.22 14.30 -16.40
CA CYS A 59 2.61 13.13 -17.03
C CYS A 59 1.96 13.48 -18.36
N ILE A 60 1.16 14.55 -18.42
CA ILE A 60 0.53 15.04 -19.65
C ILE A 60 1.59 15.35 -20.71
N ALA A 61 2.67 16.06 -20.34
CA ALA A 61 3.75 16.39 -21.26
C ALA A 61 4.49 15.15 -21.83
N LYS A 62 4.41 14.01 -21.14
CA LYS A 62 4.99 12.72 -21.55
C LYS A 62 3.97 11.76 -22.15
N ASN A 63 2.75 12.21 -22.45
CA ASN A 63 1.63 11.39 -22.93
C ASN A 63 1.29 10.22 -21.98
N ILE A 64 1.41 10.45 -20.68
CA ILE A 64 1.05 9.51 -19.60
C ILE A 64 -0.33 9.94 -19.07
N HIS A 65 -1.32 9.05 -19.17
CA HIS A 65 -2.71 9.37 -18.80
C HIS A 65 -3.02 8.96 -17.36
N VAL A 66 -2.99 9.93 -16.44
CA VAL A 66 -3.35 9.71 -15.03
C VAL A 66 -4.87 9.77 -14.87
N LEU A 67 -5.44 8.78 -14.17
CA LEU A 67 -6.85 8.71 -13.82
C LEU A 67 -7.17 9.62 -12.63
N ASP A 68 -8.32 10.29 -12.69
CA ASP A 68 -8.84 11.22 -11.69
C ASP A 68 -10.10 10.71 -10.98
#